data_AF-D7DAL4-F1
#
_entry.id   AF-D7DAL4-F1
#
_cell.length_a   1.000
_cell.length_b   1.000
_cell.length_c   1.000
_cell.angle_alpha   90.00
_cell.angle_beta   90.00
_cell.angle_gamma   90.00
#
_symmetry.space_group_name_H-M   'P 1'
#
loop_
_entity.id
_entity.type
_entity.pdbx_description
1 polymer ?
#
loop_
_entity_poly.entity_id
_entity_poly.type
_entity_poly.pdbx_seq_one_letter_code
_entity_poly.pdbx_strand_id
1 'polypeptide(L)'
;MNSSIITLVVDLVIDKKSLNNLISILDNNCKNICSHNVSSMNFKVYLCQNEFFELYYNDKNYLVNIMCRSEDECVKVLNEYLFKVVPKNKVLIHMIQRGIPG
;
A
#
# COMPACT_ATOMS: atom_id res chain seq x y z
N MET A 1 6.66 23.92 -7.80
CA MET A 1 5.69 22.87 -8.18
C MET A 1 4.95 22.48 -6.93
N ASN A 2 3.62 22.56 -6.91
CA ASN A 2 2.80 22.07 -5.80
C ASN A 2 3.10 20.59 -5.58
N SER A 3 3.77 20.26 -4.47
CA SER A 3 4.04 18.89 -4.09
C SER A 3 2.79 18.29 -3.44
N SER A 4 1.76 18.08 -4.26
CA SER A 4 0.54 17.39 -3.84
C SER A 4 0.87 15.90 -3.68
N ILE A 5 0.66 15.35 -2.48
CA ILE A 5 0.82 13.91 -2.24
C ILE A 5 -0.50 13.24 -2.62
N ILE A 6 -0.43 12.24 -3.48
CA ILE A 6 -1.56 11.39 -3.83
C ILE A 6 -1.54 10.21 -2.87
N THR A 7 -2.66 9.96 -2.18
CA THR A 7 -2.84 8.73 -1.41
C THR A 7 -3.85 7.85 -2.13
N LEU A 8 -3.42 6.65 -2.53
CA LEU A 8 -4.31 5.60 -2.97
C LEU A 8 -4.70 4.74 -1.78
N VAL A 9 -5.98 4.71 -1.45
CA VAL A 9 -6.55 3.80 -0.46
C VAL A 9 -7.11 2.60 -1.20
N VAL A 10 -6.65 1.42 -0.86
CA VAL A 10 -6.91 0.20 -1.61
C VAL A 10 -7.47 -0.87 -0.69
N ASP A 11 -8.73 -1.25 -0.92
CA ASP A 11 -9.34 -2.39 -0.24
C ASP A 11 -8.99 -3.67 -1.00
N LEU A 12 -8.37 -4.61 -0.29
CA LEU A 12 -7.84 -5.84 -0.86
C LEU A 12 -8.69 -7.04 -0.47
N VAL A 13 -9.32 -7.66 -1.48
CA VAL A 13 -9.97 -8.96 -1.33
C VAL A 13 -8.99 -10.06 -1.69
N ILE A 14 -8.18 -10.50 -0.72
CA ILE A 14 -7.10 -11.48 -0.92
C ILE A 14 -7.09 -12.59 0.13
N ASP A 15 -6.53 -13.74 -0.23
CA ASP A 15 -6.30 -14.83 0.72
C ASP A 15 -4.99 -14.63 1.50
N LYS A 16 -4.86 -15.34 2.63
CA LYS A 16 -3.71 -15.25 3.54
C LYS A 16 -2.37 -15.59 2.88
N LYS A 17 -2.33 -16.51 1.91
CA LYS A 17 -1.10 -16.86 1.20
C LYS A 17 -0.67 -15.70 0.30
N SER A 18 -1.61 -15.11 -0.43
CA SER A 18 -1.36 -13.93 -1.27
C SER A 18 -0.90 -12.72 -0.45
N LEU A 19 -1.48 -12.51 0.74
CA LEU A 19 -1.02 -11.48 1.68
C LEU A 19 0.43 -11.72 2.14
N ASN A 20 0.75 -12.94 2.55
CA ASN A 20 2.11 -13.27 2.98
C ASN A 20 3.13 -13.08 1.84
N ASN A 21 2.73 -13.37 0.60
CA ASN A 21 3.55 -13.09 -0.58
C ASN A 21 3.76 -11.57 -0.79
N LEU A 22 2.71 -10.75 -0.62
CA LEU A 22 2.82 -9.29 -0.68
C LEU A 22 3.83 -8.78 0.35
N ILE A 23 3.69 -9.21 1.61
CA ILE A 23 4.59 -8.85 2.70
C ILE A 23 6.03 -9.25 2.37
N SER A 24 6.24 -10.47 1.86
CA SER A 24 7.56 -10.94 1.44
C SER A 24 8.16 -10.09 0.32
N ILE A 25 7.36 -9.70 -0.67
CA ILE A 25 7.82 -8.79 -1.74
C ILE A 25 8.23 -7.44 -1.14
N LEU A 26 7.45 -6.87 -0.23
CA LEU A 26 7.73 -5.59 0.40
C LEU A 26 8.97 -5.65 1.31
N ASP A 27 9.10 -6.69 2.13
CA ASP A 27 10.27 -6.91 3.00
C ASP A 27 11.57 -7.06 2.18
N ASN A 28 11.50 -7.60 0.96
CA ASN A 28 12.66 -7.77 0.09
C ASN A 28 13.03 -6.53 -0.74
N ASN A 29 12.05 -5.71 -1.13
CA ASN A 29 12.26 -4.61 -2.09
C ASN A 29 12.16 -3.22 -1.45
N CYS A 30 11.70 -3.12 -0.21
CA CYS A 30 11.43 -1.87 0.46
C CYS A 30 12.05 -1.85 1.87
N LYS A 31 12.33 -0.65 2.38
CA LYS A 31 12.78 -0.48 3.75
C LYS A 31 11.56 -0.49 4.68
N ASN A 32 11.49 -1.46 5.60
CA ASN A 32 10.50 -1.42 6.68
C ASN A 32 10.84 -0.25 7.64
N ILE A 33 9.90 0.69 7.77
CA ILE A 33 10.04 1.88 8.60
C ILE A 33 9.52 1.62 10.01
N CYS A 34 8.32 1.04 10.10
CA CYS A 34 7.74 0.63 11.38
C CYS A 34 6.74 -0.52 11.19
N SER A 35 6.52 -1.27 12.26
CA SER A 35 5.55 -2.35 12.31
C SER A 35 4.95 -2.46 13.71
N HIS A 36 3.63 -2.63 13.79
CA HIS A 36 2.90 -2.83 15.04
C HIS A 36 1.93 -4.00 14.88
N ASN A 37 1.95 -4.92 15.83
CA ASN A 37 0.95 -5.97 15.95
C ASN A 37 0.08 -5.64 17.16
N VAL A 38 -1.09 -5.03 16.92
CA VAL A 38 -2.11 -4.87 17.96
C VAL A 38 -3.17 -5.94 17.82
N SER A 39 -3.83 -6.30 18.92
CA SER A 39 -4.75 -7.45 19.02
C SER A 39 -5.90 -7.43 18.00
N SER A 40 -6.24 -6.27 17.45
CA SER A 40 -7.32 -6.10 16.46
C SER A 40 -6.84 -5.88 15.02
N MET A 41 -5.58 -5.49 14.82
CA MET A 41 -5.05 -5.08 13.52
C MET A 41 -3.52 -5.10 13.52
N ASN A 42 -2.93 -5.72 12.50
CA ASN A 42 -1.51 -5.58 12.21
C ASN A 42 -1.31 -4.38 11.28
N PHE A 43 -0.18 -3.71 11.47
CA PHE A 43 0.19 -2.52 10.72
C PHE A 43 1.66 -2.60 10.36
N LYS A 44 1.98 -2.29 9.10
CA LYS A 44 3.36 -2.14 8.62
C LYS A 44 3.48 -0.94 7.70
N VAL A 45 4.58 -0.21 7.80
CA VAL A 45 4.94 0.88 6.88
C VAL A 45 6.24 0.55 6.19
N TYR A 46 6.21 0.63 4.86
CA TYR A 46 7.36 0.46 4.00
C TYR A 46 7.66 1.74 3.25
N LEU A 47 8.95 2.03 3.06
CA LEU A 47 9.44 3.00 2.09
C LEU A 47 10.02 2.22 0.91
N CYS A 48 9.30 2.24 -0.21
CA CYS A 48 9.65 1.58 -1.46
C CYS A 48 10.13 2.65 -2.43
N GLN A 49 11.43 2.70 -2.75
CA GLN A 49 12.02 3.79 -3.54
C GLN A 49 11.79 5.15 -2.84
N ASN A 50 10.76 5.91 -3.22
CA ASN A 50 10.39 7.19 -2.59
C ASN A 50 8.92 7.25 -2.14
N GLU A 51 8.21 6.13 -2.24
CA GLU A 51 6.79 6.01 -1.98
C GLU A 51 6.55 5.23 -0.68
N PHE A 52 5.55 5.68 0.08
CA PHE A 52 5.17 4.98 1.31
C PHE A 52 4.07 3.97 1.02
N PHE A 53 4.24 2.76 1.54
CA PHE A 53 3.27 1.67 1.44
C PHE A 53 2.87 1.27 2.87
N GLU A 54 1.67 1.67 3.27
CA GLU A 54 1.10 1.30 4.55
C GLU A 54 0.17 0.11 4.37
N LEU A 55 0.41 -0.95 5.12
CA LEU A 55 -0.39 -2.17 5.09
C LEU A 55 -1.07 -2.34 6.45
N TYR A 56 -2.40 -2.30 6.45
CA TYR A 56 -3.25 -2.56 7.60
C TYR A 56 -3.99 -3.88 7.36
N TYR A 57 -3.87 -4.84 8.27
CA TYR A 57 -4.46 -6.16 8.04
C TYR A 57 -4.85 -6.91 9.30
N ASN A 58 -5.96 -7.63 9.22
CA ASN A 58 -6.34 -8.67 10.18
C ASN A 58 -6.87 -9.89 9.43
N ASP A 59 -7.51 -10.83 10.15
CA ASP A 59 -8.02 -12.06 9.53
C ASP A 59 -9.21 -11.83 8.57
N LYS A 60 -9.79 -10.62 8.53
CA LYS A 60 -11.01 -10.32 7.76
C LYS A 60 -10.80 -9.24 6.69
N ASN A 61 -10.01 -8.21 7.00
CA ASN A 61 -9.87 -7.01 6.17
C ASN A 61 -8.39 -6.70 5.91
N TYR A 62 -8.12 -6.21 4.71
CA TYR A 62 -6.81 -5.84 4.22
C TYR A 62 -6.90 -4.47 3.53
N LEU A 63 -6.34 -3.44 4.16
CA LEU A 63 -6.31 -2.09 3.62
C LEU A 63 -4.88 -1.71 3.32
N VAL A 64 -4.66 -1.16 2.14
CA VAL A 64 -3.37 -0.61 1.74
C VAL A 64 -3.51 0.88 1.45
N ASN A 65 -2.63 1.70 2.04
CA ASN A 65 -2.45 3.06 1.60
C ASN A 65 -1.12 3.17 0.85
N ILE A 66 -1.14 3.75 -0.35
CA ILE A 66 0.06 4.06 -1.13
C ILE A 66 0.15 5.57 -1.29
N MET A 67 1.22 6.17 -0.78
CA MET A 67 1.49 7.60 -0.94
C MET A 67 2.57 7.82 -2.00
N CYS A 68 2.22 8.54 -3.06
CA CYS A 68 3.08 8.82 -4.20
C CYS A 68 3.00 10.31 -4.57
N ARG A 69 3.97 10.81 -5.34
CA ARG A 69 4.05 12.23 -5.71
C ARG A 69 3.36 12.53 -7.04
N SER A 70 3.06 11.50 -7.82
CA SER A 70 2.33 11.58 -9.08
C SER A 70 1.48 10.33 -9.33
N GLU A 71 0.51 10.44 -10.26
CA GLU A 71 -0.31 9.30 -10.67
C GLU A 71 0.54 8.21 -11.33
N ASP A 72 1.53 8.59 -12.14
CA ASP A 72 2.46 7.65 -12.79
C ASP A 72 3.27 6.84 -11.78
N GLU A 73 3.80 7.50 -10.73
CA GLU A 73 4.48 6.82 -9.62
C GLU A 73 3.53 5.85 -8.91
N CYS A 74 2.28 6.26 -8.66
CA CYS A 74 1.30 5.38 -8.06
C CYS A 74 1.00 4.14 -8.91
N VAL A 75 0.83 4.30 -10.23
CA VAL A 75 0.62 3.18 -11.15
C VAL A 75 1.84 2.25 -11.18
N LYS A 76 3.06 2.81 -11.13
CA LYS A 76 4.29 2.03 -11.06
C LYS A 76 4.33 1.17 -9.80
N VAL A 77 4.13 1.75 -8.62
CA VAL A 77 4.13 1.04 -7.33
C VAL A 77 3.04 -0.04 -7.29
N LEU A 78 1.83 0.25 -7.79
CA LEU A 78 0.76 -0.74 -7.90
C LEU A 78 1.18 -1.95 -8.75
N ASN A 79 1.78 -1.73 -9.93
CA ASN A 79 2.21 -2.83 -10.79
C ASN A 79 3.43 -3.57 -10.24
N GLU A 80 4.36 -2.88 -9.58
CA GLU A 80 5.60 -3.47 -9.06
C GLU A 80 5.39 -4.34 -7.82
N TYR A 81 4.41 -4.02 -6.98
CA TYR A 81 4.22 -4.69 -5.70
C TYR A 81 2.84 -5.35 -5.61
N LEU A 82 1.76 -4.57 -5.75
CA LEU A 82 0.42 -5.05 -5.46
C LEU A 82 -0.10 -6.03 -6.53
N PHE A 83 -0.03 -5.65 -7.81
CA PHE A 83 -0.57 -6.46 -8.90
C PHE A 83 0.29 -7.66 -9.29
N LYS A 84 1.45 -7.85 -8.66
CA LYS A 84 2.20 -9.12 -8.74
C LYS A 84 1.52 -10.26 -7.99
N VAL A 85 0.71 -9.94 -7.00
CA VAL A 85 0.09 -10.91 -6.09
C VAL A 85 -1.43 -10.79 -6.05
N VAL A 86 -1.98 -9.62 -6.33
CA VAL A 86 -3.42 -9.38 -6.37
C VAL A 86 -3.88 -9.14 -7.81
N PRO A 87 -4.79 -9.96 -8.36
CA PRO A 87 -5.40 -9.68 -9.64
C PRO A 87 -6.12 -8.32 -9.64
N LYS A 88 -5.95 -7.53 -10.70
CA LYS A 88 -6.52 -6.16 -10.80
C LYS A 88 -8.04 -6.09 -10.56
N ASN A 89 -8.77 -7.14 -10.93
CA ASN A 89 -10.22 -7.24 -10.75
C ASN A 89 -10.67 -7.52 -9.30
N LYS A 90 -9.73 -7.75 -8.37
CA LYS A 90 -9.98 -7.96 -6.94
C LYS A 90 -9.59 -6.77 -6.07
N VAL A 91 -9.31 -5.64 -6.70
CA VAL A 91 -8.80 -4.44 -6.04
C VAL A 91 -9.78 -3.30 -6.25
N LEU A 92 -10.24 -2.71 -5.15
CA LEU A 92 -10.99 -1.46 -5.19
C LEU A 92 -10.05 -0.32 -4.78
N ILE A 93 -9.81 0.61 -5.71
CA ILE A 93 -8.88 1.73 -5.51
C ILE A 93 -9.69 3.02 -5.35
N HIS A 94 -9.50 3.69 -4.22
CA HIS A 94 -9.98 5.03 -3.95
C HIS A 94 -8.82 6.00 -3.98
N MET A 95 -8.85 6.99 -4.89
CA MET A 95 -7.84 8.03 -4.95
C MET A 95 -8.25 9.21 -4.07
N ILE A 96 -7.39 9.58 -3.13
CA ILE A 96 -7.57 10.75 -2.26
C ILE A 96 -6.42 11.72 -2.56
N GLN A 97 -6.74 12.84 -3.21
CA GLN A 97 -5.79 13.94 -3.35
C GLN A 97 -5.73 14.69 -2.02
N ARG A 98 -4.56 14.68 -1.35
CA ARG A 98 -4.33 15.51 -0.17
C ARG A 98 -3.74 16.84 -0.61
N GLY A 99 -4.54 17.91 -0.53
CA GLY A 99 -4.02 19.28 -0.61
C GLY A 99 -3.12 19.55 0.61
N ILE A 100 -2.03 20.29 0.40
CA ILE A 100 -1.30 20.91 1.51
C ILE A 100 -2.27 21.96 2.09
N PRO A 101 -2.60 21.95 3.39
CA PRO A 101 -3.33 23.07 3.98
C PRO A 101 -2.48 24.33 3.78
N GLY A 102 -3.06 25.33 3.13
CA GLY A 102 -2.43 26.63 2.88
C GLY A 102 -2.17 27.41 4.16
#